data_AF-A0A9D1PX98-F1
#
_entry.id   AF-A0A9D1PX98-F1
#
_cell.length_a   1.000
_cell.length_b   1.000
_cell.length_c   1.000
_cell.angle_alpha   90.00
_cell.angle_beta   90.00
_cell.angle_gamma   90.00
#
_symmetry.space_group_name_H-M   'P 1'
#
loop_
_entity.id
_entity.type
_entity.pdbx_description
1 polymer ?
#
loop_
_entity_poly.entity_id
_entity_poly.type
_entity_poly.pdbx_seq_one_letter_code
_entity_poly.pdbx_strand_id
1 'polypeptide(L)' 'YEVEGFRLFDKVLCEGYVGFILGRRTSGYFKVCTLGGTVLSTSIHCRKLRLLERRTTFLTEVRYGGGASSPR' A
#
# COMPACT_ATOMS: atom_id res chain seq x y z
N TYR A 1 6.95 6.55 0.82
CA TYR A 1 6.45 7.89 0.46
C TYR A 1 4.93 7.92 0.57
N GLU A 2 4.36 9.10 0.79
CA GLU A 2 2.94 9.38 0.96
C GLU A 2 2.37 10.03 -0.30
N VAL A 3 1.08 9.84 -0.60
CA VAL A 3 0.35 10.52 -1.68
C VAL A 3 -0.97 10.99 -1.09
N GLU A 4 -1.28 12.28 -1.16
CA GLU A 4 -2.54 12.84 -0.64
C GLU A 4 -2.86 12.45 0.82
N GLY A 5 -1.85 12.26 1.68
CA GLY A 5 -2.05 11.83 3.06
C GLY A 5 -2.05 10.31 3.29
N PHE A 6 -1.97 9.50 2.23
CA PHE A 6 -2.12 8.05 2.27
C PHE A 6 -0.87 7.28 1.79
N ARG A 7 -0.68 6.07 2.34
CA ARG A 7 0.43 5.15 2.07
C ARG A 7 -0.07 3.78 1.67
N LEU A 8 0.80 2.98 1.06
CA LEU A 8 0.54 1.54 0.89
C LEU A 8 0.31 0.90 2.25
N PHE A 9 -0.66 0.00 2.31
CA PHE A 9 -1.11 -0.76 3.49
C PHE A 9 -1.81 0.04 4.58
N ASP A 10 -2.12 1.32 4.34
CA ASP A 10 -3.02 2.05 5.24
C ASP A 10 -4.42 1.44 5.18
N LYS A 11 -5.05 1.34 6.34
CA LYS A 11 -6.43 0.89 6.49
C LYS A 11 -7.35 2.09 6.28
N VAL A 12 -8.28 1.96 5.36
CA VAL A 12 -9.17 3.04 4.94
C VAL A 12 -10.62 2.59 4.87
N LEU A 13 -11.53 3.53 5.11
CA LEU A 13 -12.93 3.40 4.73
C LEU A 13 -13.07 3.90 3.28
N CYS A 14 -13.61 3.04 2.43
CA CYS A 14 -13.81 3.25 1.00
C CYS A 14 -15.29 3.02 0.69
N GLU A 15 -16.04 4.10 0.44
CA GLU A 15 -17.48 4.03 0.09
C GLU A 15 -18.32 3.15 1.05
N GLY A 16 -18.01 3.20 2.35
CA GLY A 16 -18.70 2.43 3.39
C GLY A 16 -18.07 1.07 3.73
N TYR A 17 -17.09 0.61 2.97
CA TYR A 17 -16.39 -0.65 3.20
C TYR A 17 -14.97 -0.43 3.74
N VAL A 18 -14.52 -1.29 4.65
CA VAL A 18 -13.16 -1.25 5.18
C VAL A 18 -12.22 -2.03 4.26
N GLY A 19 -11.10 -1.42 3.89
CA GLY A 19 -10.07 -2.06 3.09
C GLY A 19 -8.68 -1.45 3.30
N PHE A 20 -7.74 -1.89 2.48
CA PHE A 20 -6.33 -1.52 2.55
C PHE A 20 -5.84 -1.03 1.19
N ILE A 21 -5.01 0.01 1.20
CA ILE A 21 -4.41 0.55 -0.02
C ILE A 21 -3.33 -0.40 -0.54
N LEU A 22 -3.54 -0.95 -1.74
CA LEU A 22 -2.59 -1.83 -2.44
C LEU A 22 -1.94 -1.19 -3.68
N GLY A 23 -2.44 -0.04 -4.12
CA GLY A 23 -1.86 0.69 -5.24
C GLY A 23 -2.12 2.18 -5.11
N ARG A 24 -1.19 2.98 -5.62
CA ARG A 24 -1.24 4.45 -5.54
C ARG A 24 -0.75 5.04 -6.84
N ARG A 25 -1.47 6.01 -7.36
CA ARG A 25 -1.09 6.84 -8.50
C ARG A 25 -0.78 8.24 -7.98
N THR A 26 0.23 8.88 -8.55
CA THR A 26 0.64 10.25 -8.17
C THR A 26 -0.48 11.27 -8.32
N SER A 27 -1.47 11.00 -9.18
CA SER A 27 -2.68 11.79 -9.37
C SER A 27 -3.71 11.70 -8.22
N GLY A 28 -3.39 11.04 -7.11
CA GLY A 28 -4.31 10.92 -5.98
C GLY A 28 -5.38 9.83 -6.12
N TYR A 29 -5.14 8.84 -7.00
CA TYR A 29 -6.00 7.67 -7.17
C TYR A 29 -5.37 6.41 -6.57
N PHE A 30 -6.22 5.56 -5.98
CA PHE A 30 -5.81 4.43 -5.18
C PHE A 30 -6.50 3.14 -5.63
N LYS A 31 -5.79 2.02 -5.45
CA LYS A 31 -6.38 0.68 -5.46
C LYS A 31 -6.58 0.24 -4.02
N VAL A 32 -7.80 -0.16 -3.67
CA VAL A 32 -8.17 -0.62 -2.33
C VAL A 32 -8.73 -2.03 -2.39
N CYS A 33 -8.27 -2.90 -1.50
CA CYS A 33 -8.71 -4.29 -1.41
C CYS A 33 -8.93 -4.71 0.06
N THR A 34 -9.78 -5.70 0.30
CA THR A 34 -9.90 -6.34 1.61
C THR A 34 -8.69 -7.24 1.89
N LEU A 35 -8.51 -7.69 3.14
CA LEU A 35 -7.45 -8.67 3.48
C LEU A 35 -7.65 -10.01 2.77
N GLY A 36 -8.90 -10.36 2.44
CA GLY A 36 -9.23 -11.55 1.64
C GLY A 36 -8.90 -11.43 0.15
N GLY A 37 -8.30 -10.32 -0.28
CA GLY A 37 -7.93 -10.09 -1.68
C GLY A 37 -9.06 -9.58 -2.57
N THR A 38 -10.27 -9.39 -2.03
CA THR A 38 -11.39 -8.80 -2.78
C THR A 38 -11.07 -7.35 -3.11
N VAL A 39 -11.13 -6.99 -4.39
CA VAL A 39 -10.89 -5.62 -4.82
C VAL A 39 -12.14 -4.79 -4.55
N LEU A 40 -12.03 -3.77 -3.69
CA LEU A 40 -13.11 -2.81 -3.44
C LEU A 40 -13.16 -1.74 -4.53
N SER A 41 -11.99 -1.24 -4.93
CA SER A 41 -11.86 -0.34 -6.07
C SER A 41 -10.45 -0.41 -6.66
N THR A 42 -10.35 -0.33 -7.99
CA THR A 42 -9.07 -0.26 -8.70
C THR A 42 -8.60 1.18 -8.92
N SER A 43 -9.47 2.18 -8.69
CA SER A 43 -9.21 3.58 -9.04
C SER A 43 -10.12 4.55 -8.28
N ILE A 44 -9.98 4.63 -6.96
CA ILE A 44 -10.74 5.57 -6.12
C ILE A 44 -9.91 6.82 -5.80
N HIS A 45 -10.53 7.99 -5.90
CA HIS A 45 -9.88 9.28 -5.60
C HIS A 45 -9.73 9.50 -4.09
N CYS A 46 -8.66 10.18 -3.65
CA CYS A 46 -8.34 10.44 -2.24
C CYS A 46 -9.52 10.99 -1.43
N ARG A 47 -10.32 11.89 -2.02
CA ARG A 47 -11.49 12.53 -1.37
C ARG A 47 -12.60 11.55 -0.95
N LYS A 48 -12.65 10.35 -1.53
CA LYS A 48 -13.62 9.31 -1.18
C LYS A 48 -13.08 8.30 -0.15
N LEU A 49 -11.84 8.48 0.28
CA LEU A 49 -11.19 7.65 1.29
C LEU A 49 -11.16 8.37 2.62
N ARG A 50 -11.40 7.63 3.69
CA ARG A 50 -11.14 8.09 5.06
C ARG A 50 -10.11 7.17 5.71
N LEU A 51 -9.01 7.74 6.18
CA LEU A 51 -7.99 6.99 6.92
C LEU A 51 -8.59 6.50 8.24
N LEU A 52 -8.46 5.19 8.50
CA LEU A 52 -8.85 4.58 9.78
C LEU A 52 -7.63 4.26 10.62
N GLU A 53 -6.58 3.72 10.01
CA GLU A 53 -5.34 3.36 10.69
C GLU A 53 -4.17 3.50 9.71
N ARG A 54 -3.09 4.15 10.16
CA ARG A 54 -1.84 4.18 9.39
C ARG A 54 -1.15 2.83 9.51
N ARG A 55 -0.45 2.41 8.45
CA ARG A 55 0.38 1.20 8.53
C ARG A 55 1.37 1.31 9.69
N THR A 56 1.50 0.23 10.45
CA THR A 56 2.47 0.13 11.55
C THR A 56 3.76 -0.56 11.13
N THR A 57 3.74 -1.31 10.02
CA THR A 57 4.86 -2.13 9.54
C THR A 57 5.38 -1.68 8.18
N PHE A 58 6.64 -2.01 7.90
CA PHE A 58 7.31 -1.76 6.63
C PHE A 58 7.79 -3.10 6.06
N LEU A 59 7.51 -3.34 4.78
CA LEU A 59 8.15 -4.42 4.03
C LEU A 59 9.42 -3.85 3.41
N THR A 60 10.56 -4.47 3.69
CA THR A 60 11.85 -4.09 3.12
C THR A 60 12.53 -5.34 2.60
N GLU A 61 13.05 -5.28 1.37
CA GLU A 61 13.85 -6.35 0.79
C GLU A 61 15.24 -6.34 1.45
N VAL A 62 15.66 -7.47 2.02
CA VAL A 62 17.02 -7.64 2.54
C VAL A 62 17.87 -8.27 1.44
N ARG A 63 18.88 -7.54 0.94
CA ARG A 63 19.85 -8.05 -0.03
C ARG A 63 21.13 -8.44 0.68
N TYR A 64 21.47 -9.73 0.69
CA TYR A 64 22.81 -10.17 1.07
C TYR A 64 23.75 -9.92 -0.11
N GLY A 65 24.73 -9.03 0.07
CA GLY A 65 25.76 -8.78 -0.93
C GLY A 65 26.58 -10.05 -1.16
N GLY A 66 26.60 -10.55 -2.39
CA GLY A 66 27.41 -11.70 -2.79
C GLY A 66 28.89 -11.41 -2.62
N GLY A 67 29.47 -11.85 -1.51
CA GLY A 67 30.90 -11.88 -1.25
C GLY A 67 31.40 -13.31 -1.18
N ALA A 68 31.23 -14.09 -2.25
CA ALA A 68 31.96 -15.33 -2.46
C ALA A 68 33.01 -15.07 -3.54
N SER A 69 34.17 -14.56 -3.14
CA SER A 69 35.37 -14.67 -3.97
C SER A 69 35.74 -16.15 -4.07
N SER A 70 35.63 -16.73 -5.26
CA SER A 70 36.17 -18.07 -5.53
C SER A 70 37.67 -18.09 -5.20
N PRO A 71 38.17 -19.05 -4.40
CA PRO A 71 39.61 -19.28 -4.32
C PRO A 71 40.10 -19.77 -5.68
N ARG A 72 41.25 -19.23 -6.11
CA ARG A 72 41.99 -19.67 -7.30
C ARG A 72 42.53 -21.09 -7.12
#